data_AF-A0A7L4TDH1-F1
#
_entry.id   AF-A0A7L4TDH1-F1
#
_cell.length_a   1.000
_cell.length_b   1.000
_cell.length_c   1.000
_cell.angle_alpha   90.00
_cell.angle_beta   90.00
_cell.angle_gamma   90.00
#
_symmetry.space_group_name_H-M   'P 1'
#
loop_
_entity.id
_entity.type
_entity.pdbx_description
1 polymer ?
#
loop_
_entity_poly.entity_id
_entity_poly.type
_entity_poly.pdbx_seq_one_letter_code
_entity_poly.pdbx_strand_id
1 'polypeptide(L)'
;MWNPVVVSYDIEVAKESELDEIKLLLVSDIHISETIGPKTITELINLSNEVEPDVILLAGDIIDSNIEPYYSHNLGEIMAGLTAPLGV
;
A
#
# COMPACT_ATOMS: atom_id res chain seq x y z
N MET A 1 -7.42 -17.46 -0.39
CA MET A 1 -8.22 -16.25 -0.09
C MET A 1 -7.25 -15.28 0.54
N TRP A 2 -7.02 -14.13 -0.09
CA TRP A 2 -6.23 -13.04 0.50
C TRP A 2 -7.05 -12.44 1.64
N ASN A 3 -6.46 -12.26 2.82
CA ASN A 3 -7.16 -11.80 4.03
C ASN A 3 -6.22 -10.85 4.79
N PRO A 4 -6.09 -9.60 4.33
CA PRO A 4 -5.19 -8.64 4.95
C PRO A 4 -5.67 -8.33 6.38
N VAL A 5 -4.72 -8.09 7.28
CA VAL A 5 -5.00 -7.66 8.65
C VAL A 5 -4.27 -6.35 8.89
N VAL A 6 -5.02 -5.31 9.25
CA VAL A 6 -4.44 -4.03 9.66
C VAL A 6 -3.99 -4.16 11.11
N VAL A 7 -2.72 -3.88 11.36
CA VAL A 7 -2.15 -3.84 12.71
C VAL A 7 -1.62 -2.43 12.92
N SER A 8 -2.18 -1.74 13.91
CA SER A 8 -1.81 -0.36 14.24
C SER A 8 -0.76 -0.34 15.35
N TYR A 9 0.20 0.57 15.21
CA TYR A 9 1.19 0.88 16.23
C TYR A 9 1.29 2.40 16.38
N ASP A 10 1.28 2.87 17.61
CA ASP A 10 1.54 4.28 17.91
C ASP A 10 3.02 4.44 18.25
N ILE A 11 3.73 5.25 17.46
CA ILE A 11 5.17 5.48 17.61
C ILE A 11 5.39 6.95 17.91
N GLU A 12 5.90 7.24 19.11
CA GLU A 12 6.32 8.59 19.48
C GLU A 12 7.76 8.84 19.02
N VAL A 13 7.96 9.91 18.24
CA VAL A 13 9.28 10.33 17.77
C VAL A 13 9.68 11.59 18.54
N ALA A 14 10.75 11.52 19.31
CA ALA A 14 11.28 12.65 20.08
C ALA A 14 11.99 13.68 19.18
N LYS A 15 11.25 14.33 18.29
CA LYS A 15 11.72 15.34 17.33
C LYS A 15 10.76 16.52 17.31
N GLU A 16 11.31 17.73 17.34
CA GLU A 16 10.50 18.95 17.14
C GLU A 16 9.95 18.99 15.70
N SER A 17 8.66 19.25 15.59
CA SER A 17 7.89 19.24 14.35
C SER A 17 6.75 20.24 14.44
N GLU A 18 6.32 20.78 13.30
CA GLU A 18 5.06 21.55 13.19
C GLU A 18 3.83 20.65 13.07
N LEU A 19 4.03 19.34 12.86
CA LEU A 19 2.98 18.32 12.81
C LEU A 19 2.84 17.65 14.17
N ASP A 20 1.62 17.62 14.70
CA ASP A 20 1.28 16.94 15.96
C ASP A 20 1.23 15.41 15.81
N GLU A 21 0.69 14.92 14.67
CA GLU A 21 0.54 13.50 14.35
C GLU A 21 0.61 13.30 12.84
N ILE A 22 1.03 12.10 12.41
CA ILE A 22 0.93 11.66 11.03
C ILE A 22 0.57 10.17 10.98
N LYS A 23 -0.48 9.83 10.22
CA LYS A 23 -0.92 8.45 10.03
C LYS A 23 -0.31 7.86 8.78
N LEU A 24 0.52 6.83 8.96
CA LEU A 24 1.18 6.12 7.87
C LEU A 24 0.51 4.77 7.63
N LEU A 25 0.17 4.46 6.38
CA LEU A 25 -0.11 3.09 5.97
C LEU A 25 1.14 2.49 5.33
N LEU A 26 1.82 1.61 6.07
CA LEU A 26 2.97 0.86 5.56
C LEU A 26 2.49 -0.43 4.89
N VAL A 27 2.85 -0.63 3.62
CA VAL A 27 2.57 -1.84 2.85
C VAL A 27 3.89 -2.41 2.32
N SER A 28 4.09 -3.71 2.46
CA SER A 28 5.30 -4.40 2.01
C SER A 28 4.94 -5.79 1.45
N ASP A 29 5.87 -6.40 0.73
CA ASP A 29 5.81 -7.82 0.32
C ASP A 29 4.51 -8.17 -0.42
N ILE A 30 4.10 -7.30 -1.34
CA ILE A 30 2.91 -7.52 -2.17
C ILE A 30 3.12 -8.72 -3.09
N HIS A 31 4.33 -8.90 -3.63
CA HIS A 31 4.70 -9.99 -4.53
C HIS A 31 3.73 -10.16 -5.72
N ILE A 32 3.55 -9.08 -6.51
CA ILE A 32 2.81 -9.12 -7.76
C ILE A 32 3.37 -10.25 -8.65
N SER A 33 2.47 -11.15 -9.01
CA SER A 33 2.77 -12.42 -9.67
C SER A 33 1.51 -12.93 -10.38
N GLU A 34 1.54 -14.14 -10.94
CA GLU A 34 0.37 -14.75 -11.59
C GLU A 34 -0.82 -14.94 -10.62
N THR A 35 -0.57 -15.02 -9.32
CA THR A 35 -1.61 -15.21 -8.29
C THR A 35 -1.99 -13.91 -7.60
N ILE A 36 -1.09 -12.93 -7.54
CA ILE A 36 -1.33 -11.60 -7.00
C ILE A 36 -1.51 -10.61 -8.14
N GLY A 37 -2.78 -10.36 -8.47
CA GLY A 37 -3.19 -9.52 -9.60
C GLY A 37 -4.26 -8.49 -9.24
N PRO A 38 -5.07 -8.03 -10.22
CA PRO A 38 -5.99 -6.90 -10.07
C PRO A 38 -6.90 -6.94 -8.84
N LYS A 39 -7.44 -8.12 -8.54
CA LYS A 39 -8.35 -8.32 -7.42
C LYS A 39 -7.69 -7.98 -6.09
N THR A 40 -6.50 -8.54 -5.83
CA THR A 40 -5.77 -8.31 -4.57
C THR A 40 -5.36 -6.85 -4.42
N ILE A 41 -4.88 -6.23 -5.50
CA ILE A 41 -4.52 -4.80 -5.47
C ILE A 41 -5.76 -3.93 -5.22
N THR A 42 -6.90 -4.29 -5.79
CA THR A 42 -8.17 -3.57 -5.54
C THR A 42 -8.63 -3.73 -4.09
N GLU A 43 -8.51 -4.93 -3.52
CA GLU A 43 -8.81 -5.16 -2.11
C GLU A 43 -7.85 -4.36 -1.20
N LEU A 44 -6.57 -4.21 -1.56
CA LEU A 44 -5.61 -3.33 -0.88
C LEU A 44 -6.02 -1.84 -0.96
N ILE A 45 -6.47 -1.38 -2.13
CA ILE A 45 -6.94 0.00 -2.31
C ILE A 45 -8.16 0.27 -1.42
N ASN A 46 -9.12 -0.66 -1.39
CA ASN A 46 -10.29 -0.54 -0.52
C ASN A 46 -9.88 -0.46 0.96
N LEU A 47 -8.95 -1.32 1.38
CA LEU A 47 -8.42 -1.29 2.74
C LEU A 47 -7.72 0.04 3.05
N SER A 48 -6.92 0.55 2.11
CA SER A 48 -6.26 1.86 2.26
C SER A 48 -7.28 2.99 2.42
N ASN A 49 -8.37 2.96 1.65
CA ASN A 49 -9.45 3.95 1.75
C ASN A 49 -10.20 3.86 3.09
N GLU A 50 -10.35 2.66 3.67
CA GLU A 50 -10.94 2.47 5.00
C GLU A 50 -10.00 2.94 6.13
N VAL A 51 -8.69 2.79 5.93
CA VAL A 51 -7.69 3.25 6.89
C VAL A 51 -7.55 4.78 6.88
N GLU A 52 -7.81 5.44 5.76
CA GLU A 52 -7.64 6.91 5.61
C GLU A 52 -6.26 7.41 6.09
N PRO A 53 -5.14 6.93 5.53
CA PRO A 53 -3.80 7.39 5.90
C PRO A 53 -3.48 8.77 5.31
N ASP A 54 -2.56 9.49 5.94
CA ASP A 54 -2.00 10.73 5.40
C ASP A 54 -0.94 10.44 4.32
N VAL A 55 -0.15 9.39 4.52
CA VAL A 55 0.89 8.89 3.60
C VAL A 55 0.77 7.38 3.50
N ILE A 56 0.89 6.85 2.29
CA ILE A 56 1.10 5.42 2.07
C ILE A 56 2.59 5.21 1.82
N LEU A 57 3.19 4.16 2.39
CA LEU A 57 4.58 3.81 2.17
C LEU A 57 4.67 2.40 1.59
N LEU A 58 5.19 2.28 0.36
CA LEU A 58 5.48 0.98 -0.27
C LEU A 58 6.92 0.56 0.07
N ALA A 59 7.08 -0.33 1.05
CA ALA A 59 8.35 -0.62 1.71
C ALA A 59 9.24 -1.65 1.01
N GLY A 60 8.85 -2.16 -0.17
CA GLY A 60 9.64 -3.13 -0.94
C GLY A 60 8.82 -4.34 -1.39
N ASP A 61 9.48 -5.25 -2.12
CA ASP A 61 8.94 -6.52 -2.60
C ASP A 61 7.54 -6.41 -3.25
N ILE A 62 7.42 -5.41 -4.14
CA ILE A 62 6.17 -5.10 -4.84
C ILE A 62 5.91 -6.12 -5.97
N ILE A 63 6.93 -6.47 -6.74
CA ILE A 63 6.84 -7.36 -7.91
C ILE A 63 7.81 -8.52 -7.72
N ASP A 64 7.37 -9.73 -8.05
CA ASP A 64 8.23 -10.91 -8.10
C ASP A 64 9.23 -10.86 -9.28
N SER A 65 9.99 -11.94 -9.48
CA SER A 65 10.97 -12.04 -10.57
C SER A 65 10.38 -11.93 -11.98
N ASN A 66 9.06 -12.04 -12.15
CA ASN A 66 8.39 -11.90 -13.44
C ASN A 66 7.51 -10.64 -13.45
N ILE A 67 7.87 -9.69 -14.31
CA ILE A 67 7.11 -8.43 -14.49
C ILE A 67 5.90 -8.58 -15.42
N GLU A 68 5.78 -9.68 -16.18
CA GLU A 68 4.71 -9.86 -17.15
C GLU A 68 3.29 -9.68 -16.56
N PRO A 69 2.96 -10.20 -15.35
CA PRO A 69 1.66 -9.99 -14.74
C PRO A 69 1.33 -8.52 -14.46
N TYR A 70 2.35 -7.69 -14.24
CA TYR A 70 2.17 -6.25 -14.02
C TYR A 70 1.67 -5.54 -15.27
N TYR A 71 2.26 -5.86 -16.42
CA TYR A 71 1.85 -5.28 -17.71
C TYR A 71 0.57 -5.89 -18.25
N SER A 72 0.46 -7.22 -18.24
CA SER A 72 -0.67 -7.94 -18.84
C SER A 72 -2.01 -7.62 -18.15
N HIS A 73 -1.96 -7.31 -16.85
CA HIS A 73 -3.12 -6.91 -16.07
C HIS A 73 -3.26 -5.39 -15.85
N ASN A 74 -2.39 -4.58 -16.49
CA ASN A 74 -2.39 -3.13 -16.36
C ASN A 74 -2.38 -2.65 -14.88
N LEU A 75 -1.55 -3.31 -14.06
CA LEU A 75 -1.53 -3.06 -12.61
C LEU A 75 -1.04 -1.66 -12.27
N GLY A 76 -0.26 -1.01 -13.14
CA GLY A 76 0.13 0.39 -12.94
C GLY A 76 -1.07 1.34 -12.85
N GLU A 77 -2.09 1.14 -13.69
CA GLU A 77 -3.32 1.96 -13.63
C GLU A 77 -4.16 1.64 -12.40
N ILE A 78 -4.22 0.36 -12.01
CA ILE A 78 -4.97 -0.05 -10.82
C ILE A 78 -4.28 0.48 -9.56
N MET A 79 -2.96 0.34 -9.45
CA MET A 79 -2.17 0.82 -8.33
C MET A 79 -2.21 2.34 -8.18
N ALA A 80 -2.50 3.10 -9.25
CA ALA A 80 -2.73 4.55 -9.15
C ALA A 80 -3.97 4.90 -8.31
N GLY A 81 -4.81 3.93 -7.96
CA GLY A 81 -5.88 4.07 -6.98
C GLY A 81 -5.38 4.14 -5.52
N LEU A 82 -4.13 3.74 -5.25
CA LEU A 82 -3.50 4.04 -3.96
C LEU A 82 -3.20 5.54 -3.93
N THR A 83 -3.95 6.25 -3.10
CA THR A 83 -3.83 7.70 -2.97
C THR A 83 -3.96 8.09 -1.51
N ALA A 84 -3.20 9.09 -1.10
CA ALA A 84 -3.27 9.69 0.22
C ALA A 84 -2.93 11.20 0.13
N PRO A 85 -3.39 12.04 1.07
CA PRO A 85 -3.24 13.49 1.01
C PRO A 85 -1.79 13.99 0.80
N LEU A 86 -0.81 13.30 1.40
CA LEU A 86 0.60 13.65 1.32
C LEU A 86 1.40 12.76 0.35
N GLY A 87 0.74 11.79 -0.31
CA GLY A 87 1.32 10.95 -1.34
C GLY A 87 1.50 9.47 -0.97
N VAL A 88 2.08 8.74 -1.93
CA VAL A 88 2.43 7.32 -1.88
C VAL A 88 3.92 7.17 -2.17
#